data_AF-A0A2N2BSD3-F1
#
_entry.id   AF-A0A2N2BSD3-F1
#
_cell.length_a   1.000
_cell.length_b   1.000
_cell.length_c   1.000
_cell.angle_alpha   90.00
_cell.angle_beta   90.00
_cell.angle_gamma   90.00
#
_symmetry.space_group_name_H-M   'P 1'
#
loop_
_entity.id
_entity.type
_entity.pdbx_description
1 polymer ?
#
loop_
_entity_poly.entity_id
_entity_poly.type
_entity_poly.pdbx_seq_one_letter_code
_entity_poly.pdbx_strand_id
1 'polypeptide(L)'
;MNAKNLKIESEIGTLKKVLVHRPGKELERIVPDSLKELLFEDIPWLARMQEEHDAFAAILRKRGAEVLYVEDLLKDILKNTSVRESIIAEVIDKNPSSGNYIDGFLNEYLMSLDSNDLGDALIAGVLQKELGHMERHLVLTDYLKGPEPYAFYLNPLPNL
;
A
#
# COMPACT_ATOMS: atom_id res chain seq x y z
N MET A 1 -7.62 3.32 33.15
CA MET A 1 -7.74 3.15 31.69
C MET A 1 -7.56 1.66 31.39
N ASN A 2 -8.63 0.95 31.03
CA ASN A 2 -8.53 -0.49 30.72
C ASN A 2 -7.75 -0.64 29.41
N ALA A 3 -6.54 -1.18 29.48
CA ALA A 3 -5.82 -1.66 28.32
C ALA A 3 -6.69 -2.72 27.64
N LYS A 4 -7.27 -2.42 26.48
CA LYS A 4 -7.87 -3.44 25.62
C LYS A 4 -6.72 -4.28 25.07
N ASN A 5 -6.30 -5.29 25.83
CA ASN A 5 -5.26 -6.21 25.39
C ASN A 5 -5.76 -7.01 24.18
N LEU A 6 -4.98 -7.00 23.10
CA LEU A 6 -5.11 -7.97 22.02
C LEU A 6 -4.98 -9.38 22.62
N LYS A 7 -5.95 -10.25 22.34
CA LYS A 7 -6.03 -11.58 22.96
C LYS A 7 -6.28 -12.63 21.88
N ILE A 8 -5.24 -13.39 21.58
CA ILE A 8 -5.26 -14.51 20.62
C ILE A 8 -4.80 -15.74 21.40
N GLU A 9 -5.74 -16.60 21.76
CA GLU A 9 -5.47 -17.78 22.62
C GLU A 9 -5.62 -19.11 21.87
N SER A 10 -6.14 -19.08 20.65
CA SER A 10 -6.44 -20.28 19.86
C SER A 10 -6.67 -19.92 18.40
N GLU A 11 -6.37 -20.86 17.50
CA GLU A 11 -6.68 -20.78 16.06
C GLU A 11 -8.12 -21.24 15.74
N ILE A 12 -8.78 -21.94 16.67
CA ILE A 12 -10.13 -22.52 16.48
C ILE A 12 -11.21 -21.89 17.37
N GLY A 13 -10.81 -20.98 18.26
CA GLY A 13 -11.73 -20.27 19.14
C GLY A 13 -12.68 -19.35 18.37
N THR A 14 -13.75 -18.89 19.04
CA THR A 14 -14.68 -17.94 18.42
C THR A 14 -13.97 -16.64 18.05
N LEU A 15 -13.89 -16.36 16.75
CA LEU A 15 -13.29 -15.14 16.20
C LEU A 15 -14.10 -13.91 16.62
N LYS A 16 -13.46 -12.96 17.29
CA LYS A 16 -14.09 -11.71 17.75
C LYS A 16 -13.74 -10.52 16.87
N LYS A 17 -12.47 -10.40 16.48
CA LYS A 17 -11.96 -9.37 15.59
C LYS A 17 -10.99 -9.98 14.59
N VAL A 18 -10.97 -9.47 13.38
CA VAL A 18 -10.04 -9.86 12.33
C VAL A 18 -9.56 -8.61 11.60
N LEU A 19 -8.29 -8.59 11.23
CA LEU A 19 -7.70 -7.57 10.37
C LEU A 19 -7.54 -8.18 8.98
N VAL A 20 -8.04 -7.50 7.96
CA VAL A 20 -7.97 -7.91 6.56
C VAL A 20 -7.53 -6.73 5.70
N HIS A 21 -6.95 -7.02 4.54
CA HIS A 21 -6.64 -6.03 3.51
C HIS A 21 -7.55 -6.23 2.31
N ARG A 22 -8.24 -5.19 1.85
CA ARG A 22 -9.05 -5.29 0.63
C ARG A 22 -8.15 -5.05 -0.59
N PRO A 23 -8.10 -5.98 -1.56
CA PRO A 23 -7.35 -5.79 -2.79
C PRO A 23 -7.66 -4.44 -3.48
N GLY A 24 -6.61 -3.71 -3.83
CA GLY A 24 -6.67 -2.37 -4.40
C GLY A 24 -5.76 -2.17 -5.62
N LYS A 25 -5.40 -0.90 -5.86
CA LYS A 25 -4.62 -0.46 -7.04
C LYS A 25 -3.21 -1.06 -7.09
N GLU A 26 -2.68 -1.55 -5.97
CA GLU A 26 -1.44 -2.32 -5.92
C GLU A 26 -1.46 -3.53 -6.84
N LEU A 27 -2.62 -4.16 -7.04
CA LEU A 27 -2.75 -5.31 -7.93
C LEU A 27 -2.87 -4.92 -9.41
N GLU A 28 -3.42 -3.74 -9.73
CA GLU A 28 -3.45 -3.23 -11.12
C GLU A 28 -2.05 -2.90 -11.65
N ARG A 29 -1.08 -2.77 -10.74
CA ARG A 29 0.31 -2.42 -11.01
C ARG A 29 1.21 -3.64 -11.21
N ILE A 30 0.65 -4.84 -11.09
CA ILE A 30 1.34 -6.09 -11.39
C ILE A 30 1.41 -6.28 -12.90
N VAL A 31 2.60 -6.63 -13.39
CA VAL A 31 2.84 -6.93 -14.80
C VAL A 31 3.22 -8.37 -14.99
N PRO A 32 3.01 -8.95 -16.19
CA PRO A 32 3.37 -10.33 -16.47
C PRO A 32 4.82 -10.67 -16.08
N ASP A 33 5.75 -9.74 -16.33
CA ASP A 33 7.17 -9.94 -16.04
C ASP A 33 7.48 -9.93 -14.53
N SER A 34 6.67 -9.26 -13.71
CA SER A 34 6.85 -9.17 -12.26
C SER A 34 6.08 -10.23 -11.47
N LEU A 35 5.18 -11.00 -12.10
CA LEU A 35 4.36 -12.03 -11.43
C LEU A 35 5.19 -13.02 -10.60
N LYS A 36 6.28 -13.54 -11.18
CA LYS A 36 7.14 -14.54 -10.50
C LYS A 36 7.86 -13.98 -9.29
N GLU A 37 8.30 -12.72 -9.36
CA GLU A 37 8.98 -12.05 -8.25
C GLU A 37 7.99 -11.69 -7.13
N LEU A 38 6.75 -11.38 -7.51
CA LEU A 38 5.67 -11.02 -6.59
C LEU A 38 4.91 -12.24 -6.05
N LEU A 39 5.30 -13.46 -6.42
CA LEU A 39 4.68 -14.74 -6.01
C LEU A 39 3.22 -14.90 -6.46
N PHE A 40 2.84 -14.27 -7.58
CA PHE A 40 1.53 -14.45 -8.19
C PHE A 40 1.57 -15.52 -9.29
N GLU A 41 0.58 -16.42 -9.27
CA GLU A 41 0.46 -17.50 -10.28
C GLU A 41 -0.18 -17.03 -11.59
N ASP A 42 -1.08 -16.03 -11.53
CA ASP A 42 -1.80 -15.49 -12.69
C ASP A 42 -2.08 -13.98 -12.50
N ILE A 43 -2.45 -13.31 -13.59
CA ILE A 43 -2.76 -11.87 -13.59
C ILE A 43 -4.04 -11.62 -12.77
N PRO A 44 -4.00 -10.74 -11.76
CA PRO A 44 -5.15 -10.48 -10.90
C PRO A 44 -6.29 -9.80 -11.66
N TRP A 45 -7.51 -10.33 -11.52
CA TRP A 45 -8.73 -9.65 -11.93
C TRP A 45 -9.30 -8.87 -10.74
N LEU A 46 -8.81 -7.65 -10.54
CA LEU A 46 -9.09 -6.85 -9.33
C LEU A 46 -10.59 -6.75 -8.97
N ALA A 47 -11.45 -6.44 -9.95
CA ALA A 47 -12.88 -6.31 -9.70
C ALA A 47 -13.48 -7.60 -9.11
N ARG A 48 -13.12 -8.76 -9.68
CA ARG A 48 -13.57 -10.06 -9.17
C ARG A 48 -12.97 -10.38 -7.81
N MET A 49 -11.69 -10.08 -7.60
CA MET A 49 -11.03 -10.28 -6.29
C MET A 49 -11.69 -9.44 -5.19
N GLN A 50 -12.11 -8.21 -5.51
CA GLN A 50 -12.86 -7.36 -4.60
C GLN A 50 -14.25 -7.93 -4.28
N GLU A 51 -14.98 -8.42 -5.28
CA GLU A 51 -16.27 -9.10 -5.05
C GLU A 51 -16.12 -10.32 -4.13
N GLU A 52 -15.12 -11.16 -4.38
CA GLU A 52 -14.82 -12.35 -3.57
C GLU A 52 -14.40 -11.97 -2.14
N HIS A 53 -13.54 -10.95 -1.99
CA HIS A 53 -13.10 -10.44 -0.70
C HIS A 53 -14.26 -9.82 0.11
N ASP A 54 -15.12 -9.05 -0.55
CA ASP A 54 -16.28 -8.41 0.09
C ASP A 54 -17.29 -9.47 0.56
N ALA A 55 -17.50 -10.53 -0.22
CA ALA A 55 -18.30 -11.68 0.18
C ALA A 55 -17.69 -12.42 1.39
N PHE A 56 -16.37 -12.62 1.40
CA PHE A 56 -15.64 -13.20 2.53
C PHE A 56 -15.82 -12.36 3.81
N ALA A 57 -15.58 -11.06 3.75
CA ALA A 57 -15.73 -10.14 4.87
C ALA A 57 -17.19 -10.10 5.37
N ALA A 58 -18.18 -10.16 4.47
CA ALA A 58 -19.59 -10.21 4.84
C ALA A 58 -19.95 -11.49 5.63
N ILE A 59 -19.37 -12.64 5.27
CA ILE A 59 -19.55 -13.90 6.01
C ILE A 59 -19.03 -13.77 7.45
N LEU A 60 -17.85 -13.18 7.64
CA LEU A 60 -17.27 -12.98 8.97
C LEU A 60 -18.13 -12.04 9.83
N ARG A 61 -18.58 -10.92 9.26
CA ARG A 61 -19.50 -9.99 9.94
C ARG A 61 -20.81 -10.65 10.32
N LYS A 62 -21.40 -11.45 9.42
CA LYS A 62 -22.64 -12.19 9.69
C LYS A 62 -22.48 -13.21 10.83
N ARG A 63 -21.26 -13.74 11.02
CA ARG A 63 -20.92 -14.64 12.13
C ARG A 63 -20.60 -13.91 13.44
N GLY A 64 -20.66 -12.57 13.46
CA GLY A 64 -20.48 -11.74 14.64
C GLY A 64 -19.04 -11.27 14.89
N ALA A 65 -18.12 -11.50 13.94
CA ALA A 65 -16.77 -10.96 14.03
C ALA A 65 -16.70 -9.51 13.54
N GLU A 66 -15.95 -8.68 14.24
CA GLU A 66 -15.58 -7.33 13.79
C GLU A 66 -14.47 -7.42 12.74
N VAL A 67 -14.75 -6.97 11.52
CA VAL A 67 -13.77 -6.94 10.42
C VAL A 67 -13.19 -5.53 10.34
N LEU A 68 -11.89 -5.43 10.58
CA LEU A 68 -11.08 -4.21 10.47
C LEU A 68 -10.25 -4.27 9.19
N TYR A 69 -10.04 -3.11 8.58
CA TYR A 69 -9.25 -2.98 7.35
C TYR A 69 -7.89 -2.34 7.62
N VAL A 70 -6.84 -2.89 7.00
CA VAL A 70 -5.47 -2.37 7.14
C VAL A 70 -5.40 -0.95 6.61
N GLU A 71 -5.99 -0.70 5.44
CA GLU A 71 -6.03 0.59 4.78
C GLU A 71 -6.76 1.65 5.63
N ASP A 72 -7.85 1.29 6.29
CA ASP A 72 -8.62 2.21 7.15
C ASP A 72 -7.81 2.59 8.39
N LEU A 73 -7.17 1.61 9.04
CA LEU A 73 -6.32 1.85 10.20
C LEU A 73 -5.08 2.64 9.84
N LEU A 74 -4.46 2.36 8.68
CA LEU A 74 -3.33 3.12 8.15
C LEU A 74 -3.73 4.59 7.93
N LYS A 75 -4.85 4.84 7.24
CA LYS A 75 -5.35 6.19 7.00
C LYS A 75 -5.68 6.92 8.30
N ASP A 76 -6.12 6.21 9.34
CA ASP A 76 -6.38 6.81 10.64
C ASP A 76 -5.09 7.22 11.37
N ILE A 77 -4.06 6.37 11.39
CA ILE A 77 -2.77 6.73 12.02
C ILE A 77 -2.05 7.85 11.29
N LEU A 78 -2.22 7.95 9.96
CA LEU A 78 -1.63 9.00 9.13
C LEU A 78 -2.25 10.39 9.33
N LYS A 79 -3.34 10.52 10.11
CA LYS A 79 -3.86 11.82 10.56
C LYS A 79 -2.95 12.47 11.59
N ASN A 80 -2.13 11.69 12.29
CA ASN A 80 -1.14 12.21 13.22
C ASN A 80 0.13 12.60 12.46
N THR A 81 0.42 13.90 12.44
CA THR A 81 1.57 14.46 11.71
C THR A 81 2.91 13.82 12.12
N SER A 82 3.14 13.58 13.40
CA SER A 82 4.40 12.98 13.87
C SER A 82 4.56 11.53 13.40
N VAL A 83 3.45 10.77 13.36
CA VAL A 83 3.47 9.38 12.86
C VAL A 83 3.66 9.38 11.35
N ARG A 84 2.98 10.29 10.64
CA ARG A 84 3.12 10.48 9.20
C ARG A 84 4.57 10.74 8.79
N GLU A 85 5.23 11.70 9.42
CA GLU A 85 6.64 12.03 9.14
C GLU A 85 7.56 10.83 9.37
N SER A 86 7.35 10.10 10.47
CA SER A 86 8.13 8.91 10.80
C SER A 86 7.96 7.79 9.77
N ILE A 87 6.73 7.53 9.33
CA ILE A 87 6.43 6.48 8.34
C ILE A 87 7.03 6.84 6.99
N ILE A 88 6.86 8.09 6.53
CA ILE A 88 7.41 8.52 5.23
C ILE A 88 8.94 8.38 5.23
N ALA A 89 9.61 8.80 6.31
CA ALA A 89 11.05 8.66 6.44
C ALA A 89 11.50 7.18 6.38
N GLU A 90 10.81 6.28 7.09
CA GLU A 90 11.13 4.86 7.09
C GLU A 90 10.87 4.18 5.74
N VAL A 91 9.80 4.58 5.05
CA VAL A 91 9.45 4.06 3.72
C VAL A 91 10.51 4.47 2.70
N ILE A 92 10.98 5.72 2.76
CA ILE A 92 12.03 6.21 1.86
C ILE A 92 13.36 5.53 2.14
N ASP A 93 13.75 5.35 3.41
CA ASP A 93 14.99 4.68 3.80
C ASP A 93 15.05 3.22 3.32
N LYS A 94 13.93 2.50 3.39
CA LYS A 94 13.84 1.09 2.96
C LYS A 94 13.62 0.91 1.46
N ASN A 95 13.43 1.99 0.71
CA ASN A 95 13.14 1.91 -0.71
C ASN A 95 14.43 1.60 -1.51
N PRO A 96 14.48 0.48 -2.27
CA PRO A 96 15.67 0.09 -3.02
C PRO A 96 16.01 1.02 -4.19
N SER A 97 15.10 1.90 -4.60
CA SER A 97 15.27 2.84 -5.72
C SER A 97 15.93 4.17 -5.33
N SER A 98 16.60 4.20 -4.18
CA SER A 98 17.08 5.41 -3.49
C SER A 98 18.27 6.07 -4.20
N GLY A 99 18.03 7.32 -4.60
CA GLY A 99 19.08 8.28 -4.91
C GLY A 99 18.69 9.58 -4.22
N ASN A 100 19.62 10.22 -3.51
CA ASN A 100 19.35 11.36 -2.60
C ASN A 100 18.40 12.44 -3.16
N TYR A 101 18.39 12.67 -4.48
CA TYR A 101 17.49 13.62 -5.13
C TYR A 101 16.04 13.09 -5.26
N ILE A 102 15.88 11.83 -5.63
CA ILE A 102 14.57 11.15 -5.75
C ILE A 102 13.90 11.09 -4.38
N ASP A 103 14.68 10.82 -3.34
CA ASP A 103 14.19 10.66 -1.96
C ASP A 103 13.61 11.98 -1.42
N GLY A 104 14.30 13.10 -1.63
CA GLY A 104 13.80 14.42 -1.23
C GLY A 104 12.51 14.80 -1.97
N PHE A 105 12.44 14.50 -3.25
CA PHE A 105 11.27 14.77 -4.07
C PHE A 105 10.07 13.86 -3.73
N LEU A 106 10.32 12.57 -3.49
CA LEU A 106 9.30 11.63 -3.05
C LEU A 106 8.76 12.03 -1.67
N ASN A 107 9.61 12.48 -0.76
CA ASN A 107 9.20 13.01 0.54
C ASN A 107 8.27 14.23 0.39
N GLU A 108 8.63 15.20 -0.45
CA GLU A 108 7.80 16.38 -0.69
C GLU A 108 6.42 16.00 -1.25
N TYR A 109 6.40 15.09 -2.23
CA TYR A 109 5.15 14.58 -2.79
C TYR A 109 4.30 13.88 -1.72
N LEU A 110 4.86 12.91 -0.99
CA LEU A 110 4.12 12.15 0.02
C LEU A 110 3.64 13.05 1.16
N MET A 111 4.37 14.12 1.51
CA MET A 111 3.95 15.11 2.51
C MET A 111 2.85 16.05 2.01
N SER A 112 2.66 16.20 0.70
CA SER A 112 1.61 17.04 0.12
C SER A 112 0.21 16.38 0.10
N LEU A 113 0.15 15.05 0.16
CA LEU A 113 -1.11 14.27 0.08
C LEU A 113 -1.97 14.42 1.35
N ASP A 114 -3.28 14.20 1.28
CA ASP A 114 -4.08 14.01 2.48
C ASP A 114 -3.88 12.59 3.06
N SER A 115 -4.38 12.32 4.26
CA SER A 115 -4.17 11.03 4.93
C SER A 115 -4.75 9.84 4.14
N ASN A 116 -5.82 10.03 3.37
CA ASN A 116 -6.41 8.97 2.55
C ASN A 116 -5.51 8.67 1.35
N ASP A 117 -5.18 9.70 0.58
CA ASP A 117 -4.33 9.58 -0.61
C ASP A 117 -2.92 9.08 -0.24
N LEU A 118 -2.38 9.49 0.92
CA LEU A 118 -1.11 8.98 1.41
C LEU A 118 -1.20 7.49 1.75
N GLY A 119 -2.24 7.04 2.44
CA GLY A 119 -2.43 5.62 2.73
C GLY A 119 -2.52 4.78 1.45
N ASP A 120 -3.27 5.27 0.46
CA ASP A 120 -3.39 4.61 -0.84
C ASP A 120 -2.06 4.61 -1.60
N ALA A 121 -1.30 5.70 -1.58
CA ALA A 121 0.01 5.79 -2.21
C ALA A 121 1.06 4.88 -1.56
N LEU A 122 1.00 4.69 -0.24
CA LEU A 122 1.91 3.79 0.48
C LEU A 122 1.64 2.31 0.18
N ILE A 123 0.38 1.94 -0.08
CA ILE A 123 0.00 0.56 -0.42
C ILE A 123 0.18 0.31 -1.93
N ALA A 124 -0.37 1.19 -2.77
CA ALA A 124 -0.32 1.07 -4.22
C ALA A 124 1.05 1.41 -4.80
N GLY A 125 1.91 2.09 -4.06
CA GLY A 125 3.17 2.65 -4.55
C GLY A 125 2.96 3.97 -5.31
N VAL A 126 4.02 4.46 -5.96
CA VAL A 126 3.99 5.70 -6.76
C VAL A 126 4.73 5.48 -8.07
N LEU A 127 4.04 5.69 -9.19
CA LEU A 127 4.60 5.58 -10.53
C LEU A 127 5.39 6.83 -10.90
N GLN A 128 6.43 6.68 -11.71
CA GLN A 128 7.22 7.82 -12.16
C GLN A 128 6.40 8.83 -12.98
N LYS A 129 5.45 8.34 -13.78
CA LYS A 129 4.54 9.17 -14.58
C LYS A 129 3.59 10.04 -13.76
N GLU A 130 3.22 9.59 -12.55
CA GLU A 130 2.33 10.34 -11.64
C GLU A 130 3.02 11.59 -11.10
N LEU A 131 4.35 11.59 -11.11
CA LEU A 131 5.17 12.72 -10.67
C LEU A 131 5.79 13.52 -11.82
N GLY A 132 5.51 13.16 -13.08
CA GLY A 132 6.09 13.79 -14.26
C GLY A 132 5.62 15.24 -14.50
N HIS A 133 4.63 15.72 -13.74
CA HIS A 133 4.07 17.07 -13.84
C HIS A 133 4.77 18.08 -12.92
N MET A 134 5.57 17.60 -11.96
CA MET A 134 6.27 18.48 -11.01
C MET A 134 7.58 18.95 -11.64
N GLU A 135 7.84 20.26 -11.60
CA GLU A 135 9.11 20.81 -12.06
C GLU A 135 10.26 20.30 -11.18
N ARG A 136 11.19 19.54 -11.77
CA ARG A 136 12.35 18.99 -11.07
C ARG A 136 13.51 18.74 -12.02
N HIS A 137 14.73 18.65 -11.49
CA HIS A 137 15.89 18.18 -12.25
C HIS A 137 15.72 16.71 -12.64
N LEU A 138 15.92 16.44 -13.93
CA LEU A 138 15.90 15.09 -14.48
C LEU A 138 17.18 14.35 -14.10
N VAL A 139 17.05 13.17 -13.50
CA VAL A 139 18.14 12.26 -13.14
C VAL A 139 18.27 11.13 -14.16
N LEU A 140 19.37 10.36 -14.14
CA LEU A 140 19.64 9.32 -15.14
C LEU A 140 18.48 8.30 -15.27
N THR A 141 17.79 8.00 -14.17
CA THR A 141 16.61 7.13 -14.15
C THR A 141 15.43 7.69 -14.95
N ASP A 142 15.27 9.02 -15.07
CA ASP A 142 14.25 9.65 -15.92
C ASP A 142 14.54 9.46 -17.42
N TYR A 143 15.80 9.22 -17.78
CA TYR A 143 16.22 9.00 -19.17
C TYR A 143 16.24 7.53 -19.57
N LEU A 144 16.00 6.61 -18.62
CA LEU A 144 15.76 5.21 -18.92
C LEU A 144 14.39 5.08 -19.60
N LYS A 145 14.34 5.42 -20.89
CA LYS A 145 13.24 5.07 -21.81
C LYS A 145 13.31 3.58 -22.12
N GLY A 146 13.24 2.74 -21.10
CA GLY A 146 12.88 1.34 -21.27
C GLY A 146 11.40 1.27 -21.66
N PRO A 147 10.96 0.22 -22.36
CA PRO A 147 9.58 0.04 -22.81
C PRO A 147 8.59 -0.28 -21.66
N GLU A 148 8.82 0.19 -20.44
CA GLU A 148 8.07 -0.25 -19.26
C GLU A 148 7.11 0.82 -18.73
N PRO A 149 5.79 0.63 -18.84
CA PRO A 149 4.76 1.50 -18.25
C PRO A 149 4.77 1.60 -16.71
N TYR A 150 5.78 1.02 -16.04
CA TYR A 150 5.77 0.62 -14.63
C TYR A 150 7.08 0.98 -13.91
N ALA A 151 7.77 2.03 -14.34
CA ALA A 151 8.84 2.59 -13.52
C ALA A 151 8.22 3.19 -12.25
N PHE A 152 8.63 2.71 -11.06
CA PHE A 152 8.13 3.16 -9.77
C PHE A 152 9.16 4.03 -9.05
N TYR A 153 8.69 5.08 -8.37
CA TYR A 153 9.44 5.71 -7.29
C TYR A 153 9.23 4.99 -5.97
N LEU A 154 8.06 4.41 -5.77
CA LEU A 154 7.75 3.54 -4.64
C LEU A 154 7.03 2.30 -5.18
N ASN A 155 7.55 1.12 -4.90
CA ASN A 155 6.96 -0.13 -5.37
C ASN A 155 5.61 -0.39 -4.68
N PRO A 156 4.62 -0.99 -5.38
CA PRO A 156 3.39 -1.48 -4.77
C PRO A 156 3.66 -2.61 -3.76
N LEU A 157 2.73 -2.81 -2.83
CA LEU A 157 2.72 -3.93 -1.88
C LEU A 157 1.60 -4.92 -2.22
N PRO A 158 1.77 -5.80 -3.23
CA PRO A 158 0.68 -6.65 -3.72
C PRO A 158 0.31 -7.82 -2.80
N ASN A 159 1.17 -8.15 -1.82
CA ASN A 159 0.99 -9.25 -0.87
C ASN A 159 0.57 -8.77 0.53
N LEU A 160 -0.04 -7.58 0.60
CA LEU A 160 -0.44 -6.96 1.86
C LEU A 160 -1.61 -7.67 2.54
#